data_AF-A0A6G0WJD7-F1
#
_entry.id   AF-A0A6G0WJD7-F1
#
_cell.length_a   1.000
_cell.length_b   1.000
_cell.length_c   1.000
_cell.angle_alpha   90.00
_cell.angle_beta   90.00
_cell.angle_gamma   90.00
#
_symmetry.space_group_name_H-M   'P 1'
#
loop_
_entity.id
_entity.type
_entity.pdbx_description
1 polymer ?
#
loop_
_entity_poly.entity_id
_entity_poly.type
_entity_poly.pdbx_seq_one_letter_code
_entity_poly.pdbx_strand_id
1 'polypeptide(L)'
;MAGRNETTYVQEQIRALQIQGDYYARKVEIEKRRSDELDEQLKRFRETHNETKKLMSPTGGLGTSTPAKPTTAEADPRSIRTLENRLEKVLIRLNEACNANKRLREQIQNLRREKVQQQQIHEKLDRELHAKQLEVTKTGQMTQSIFDARDRAQRQIEALRLQTADETARFEAEWNDLKEMIEVDRAILRASLHHGGSVYVDDEDERETSTPDAKLREETLKQSWLISAKEADLRKQTERLKAYEDGLAKIRKKTGIKDIGELANALVAAEEKNFSLFNMINELNTEMEAVEIENNRFQEMIHACQDSGSDLHRARIKASLEEQIEKSKQKAAHFEVRVAESMTVIDSIKTGAMNIFHKIGYNDEVLVQQLNSTGLTDINMLKFLGIIEKRIGEIVQMHNIIYTQSGGNKLEIVEATKSTAGKKANASHDLHPQPPGAEDFLDDDGEDIDEDDVKPCTISEIQERAAAAMGRRKDKPKKR
;
A
#
# COMPACT_ATOMS: atom_id res chain seq x y z
N MET A 1 -101.78 60.02 100.59
CA MET A 1 -100.73 59.14 100.05
C MET A 1 -100.43 59.36 98.56
N ALA A 2 -101.29 60.01 97.76
CA ALA A 2 -101.13 60.12 96.30
C ALA A 2 -99.79 60.72 95.81
N GLY A 3 -99.42 61.94 96.23
CA GLY A 3 -98.25 62.65 95.67
C GLY A 3 -96.89 61.97 95.89
N ARG A 4 -96.77 61.01 96.82
CA ARG A 4 -95.53 60.24 97.02
C ARG A 4 -95.30 59.26 95.85
N ASN A 5 -96.37 58.69 95.31
CA ASN A 5 -96.32 57.74 94.19
C ASN A 5 -96.05 58.45 92.85
N GLU A 6 -96.62 59.64 92.64
CA GLU A 6 -96.32 60.47 91.46
C GLU A 6 -94.87 60.94 91.46
N THR A 7 -94.34 61.36 92.61
CA THR A 7 -92.93 61.76 92.74
C THR A 7 -91.98 60.60 92.44
N THR A 8 -92.28 59.39 92.92
CA THR A 8 -91.48 58.19 92.58
C THR A 8 -91.61 57.80 91.10
N TYR A 9 -92.79 57.92 90.49
CA TYR A 9 -92.99 57.62 89.07
C TYR A 9 -92.18 58.57 88.17
N VAL A 10 -92.19 59.87 88.49
CA VAL A 10 -91.37 60.88 87.79
C VAL A 10 -89.87 60.63 88.00
N GLN A 11 -89.44 60.23 89.20
CA GLN A 11 -88.05 59.84 89.44
C GLN A 11 -87.63 58.58 88.65
N GLU A 12 -88.48 57.57 88.57
CA GLU A 12 -88.23 56.36 87.76
C GLU A 12 -88.14 56.70 86.26
N GLN A 13 -89.01 57.60 85.78
CA GLN A 13 -89.01 58.06 84.38
C GLN A 13 -87.80 58.93 84.04
N ILE A 14 -87.36 59.82 84.95
CA ILE A 14 -86.09 60.56 84.82
C ILE A 14 -84.92 59.60 84.80
N ARG A 15 -84.90 58.58 85.67
CA ARG A 15 -83.84 57.57 85.72
C ARG A 15 -83.79 56.74 84.43
N ALA A 16 -84.94 56.36 83.87
CA ALA A 16 -85.02 55.66 82.59
C ALA A 16 -84.49 56.52 81.44
N LEU A 17 -84.89 57.80 81.37
CA LEU A 17 -84.38 58.75 80.37
C LEU A 17 -82.87 59.01 80.54
N GLN A 18 -82.35 59.04 81.76
CA GLN A 18 -80.93 59.22 82.03
C GLN A 18 -80.11 57.98 81.61
N ILE A 19 -80.59 56.76 81.91
CA ILE A 19 -80.00 55.51 81.40
C ILE A 19 -80.04 55.46 79.86
N GLN A 20 -81.14 55.90 79.25
CA GLN A 20 -81.28 55.98 77.80
C GLN A 20 -80.33 57.04 77.18
N GLY A 21 -80.15 58.17 77.85
CA GLY A 21 -79.16 59.19 77.51
C GLY A 21 -77.73 58.65 77.57
N ASP A 22 -77.35 58.01 78.67
CA ASP A 22 -76.05 57.36 78.86
C ASP A 22 -75.79 56.22 77.87
N TYR A 23 -76.85 55.55 77.40
CA TYR A 23 -76.77 54.52 76.37
C TYR A 23 -76.50 55.13 74.99
N TYR A 24 -77.25 56.17 74.59
CA TYR A 24 -77.00 56.84 73.31
C TYR A 24 -75.69 57.62 73.31
N ALA A 25 -75.28 58.24 74.42
CA ALA A 25 -73.99 58.89 74.56
C ALA A 25 -72.83 57.89 74.32
N ARG A 26 -72.88 56.72 74.97
CA ARG A 26 -71.91 55.63 74.71
C ARG A 26 -71.95 55.13 73.28
N LYS A 27 -73.13 55.00 72.67
CA LYS A 27 -73.26 54.56 71.26
C LYS A 27 -72.66 55.60 70.29
N VAL A 28 -72.89 56.89 70.52
CA VAL A 28 -72.28 57.98 69.74
C VAL A 28 -70.76 57.99 69.91
N GLU A 29 -70.25 57.74 71.11
CA GLU A 29 -68.81 57.67 71.36
C GLU A 29 -68.14 56.49 70.66
N ILE A 30 -68.81 55.32 70.60
CA ILE A 30 -68.35 54.15 69.85
C ILE A 30 -68.31 54.44 68.34
N GLU A 31 -69.38 55.02 67.77
CA GLU A 31 -69.40 55.36 66.33
C GLU A 31 -68.39 56.48 65.99
N LYS A 32 -68.12 57.42 66.90
CA LYS A 32 -67.02 58.39 66.73
C LYS A 32 -65.66 57.72 66.63
N ARG A 33 -65.30 56.85 67.58
CA ARG A 33 -64.03 56.11 67.54
C ARG A 33 -63.90 55.27 66.28
N ARG A 34 -65.00 54.69 65.81
CA ARG A 34 -65.06 53.94 64.55
C ARG A 34 -64.85 54.85 63.32
N SER A 35 -65.38 56.07 63.34
CA SER A 35 -65.12 57.07 62.30
C SER A 35 -63.65 57.47 62.29
N ASP A 36 -63.06 57.75 63.45
CA ASP A 36 -61.65 58.13 63.59
C ASP A 36 -60.72 57.01 63.07
N GLU A 37 -61.03 55.74 63.39
CA GLU A 37 -60.29 54.57 62.90
C GLU A 37 -60.40 54.40 61.37
N LEU A 38 -61.61 54.62 60.80
CA LEU A 38 -61.82 54.57 59.35
C LEU A 38 -61.10 55.72 58.62
N ASP A 39 -61.08 56.93 59.19
CA ASP A 39 -60.34 58.06 58.65
C ASP A 39 -58.83 57.83 58.70
N GLU A 40 -58.31 57.20 59.74
CA GLU A 40 -56.89 56.82 59.81
C GLU A 40 -56.54 55.75 58.77
N GLN A 41 -57.39 54.73 58.59
CA GLN A 41 -57.23 53.74 57.53
C GLN A 41 -57.29 54.41 56.13
N LEU A 42 -58.24 55.31 55.89
CA LEU A 42 -58.34 56.09 54.65
C LEU A 42 -57.09 56.94 54.41
N LYS A 43 -56.50 57.53 55.44
CA LYS A 43 -55.26 58.29 55.34
C LYS A 43 -54.10 57.39 54.92
N ARG A 44 -53.91 56.23 55.58
CA ARG A 44 -52.89 55.23 55.22
C ARG A 44 -53.08 54.70 53.79
N PHE A 45 -54.32 54.46 53.36
CA PHE A 45 -54.62 54.08 51.97
C PHE A 45 -54.32 55.22 50.97
N ARG A 46 -54.58 56.49 51.31
CA ARG A 46 -54.19 57.63 50.47
C ARG A 46 -52.68 57.85 50.43
N GLU A 47 -51.98 57.63 51.53
CA GLU A 47 -50.52 57.72 51.61
C GLU A 47 -49.87 56.64 50.73
N THR A 48 -50.22 55.36 50.92
CA THR A 48 -49.76 54.25 50.06
C THR A 48 -50.19 54.42 48.59
N HIS A 49 -51.38 54.95 48.32
CA HIS A 49 -51.80 55.29 46.95
C HIS A 49 -50.98 56.44 46.36
N ASN A 50 -50.63 57.46 47.15
CA ASN A 50 -49.79 58.58 46.70
C ASN A 50 -48.33 58.15 46.53
N GLU A 51 -47.81 57.24 47.37
CA GLU A 51 -46.47 56.66 47.22
C GLU A 51 -46.38 55.76 45.99
N THR A 52 -47.34 54.86 45.79
CA THR A 52 -47.40 54.04 44.56
C THR A 52 -47.60 54.93 43.32
N LYS A 53 -48.45 55.95 43.38
CA LYS A 53 -48.59 56.95 42.31
C LYS A 53 -47.31 57.77 42.08
N LYS A 54 -46.51 58.03 43.11
CA LYS A 54 -45.20 58.72 43.00
C LYS A 54 -44.11 57.80 42.42
N LEU A 55 -44.16 56.50 42.72
CA LEU A 55 -43.31 55.46 42.12
C LEU A 55 -43.70 55.13 40.68
N MET A 56 -44.98 55.26 40.32
CA MET A 56 -45.53 54.96 38.98
C MET A 56 -45.70 56.20 38.09
N SER A 57 -45.49 57.42 38.60
CA SER A 57 -45.58 58.66 37.82
C SER A 57 -44.29 58.89 37.04
N PRO A 58 -44.32 58.98 35.70
CA PRO A 58 -43.16 59.35 34.88
C PRO A 58 -42.80 60.85 34.98
N THR A 59 -43.48 61.61 35.84
CA THR A 59 -43.52 63.09 35.80
C THR A 59 -42.96 63.73 37.08
N GLY A 60 -41.92 63.11 37.66
CA GLY A 60 -41.18 63.63 38.81
C GLY A 60 -40.07 64.64 38.46
N GLY A 61 -40.24 65.43 37.40
CA GLY A 61 -39.24 66.39 36.91
C GLY A 61 -39.89 67.48 36.06
N LEU A 62 -39.64 68.75 36.40
CA LEU A 62 -40.36 69.89 35.84
C LEU A 62 -39.81 70.31 34.47
N GLY A 63 -40.63 70.18 33.43
CA GLY A 63 -40.57 71.00 32.22
C GLY A 63 -39.64 70.55 31.08
N THR A 64 -40.22 69.90 30.06
CA THR A 64 -40.13 70.35 28.65
C THR A 64 -41.32 69.80 27.86
N SER A 65 -41.85 70.59 26.93
CA SER A 65 -43.05 70.27 26.16
C SER A 65 -42.75 69.42 24.91
N THR A 66 -42.86 68.09 25.02
CA THR A 66 -43.14 67.21 23.86
C THR A 66 -44.04 66.04 24.30
N PRO A 67 -44.91 65.50 23.40
CA PRO A 67 -45.74 64.34 23.73
C PRO A 67 -44.91 63.05 23.70
N ALA A 68 -44.29 62.73 24.83
CA ALA A 68 -43.48 61.52 24.97
C ALA A 68 -44.36 60.26 25.06
N LYS A 69 -44.15 59.39 24.08
CA LYS A 69 -44.58 57.99 23.91
C LYS A 69 -44.82 57.21 25.22
N PRO A 70 -45.86 56.34 25.32
CA PRO A 70 -46.19 55.62 26.54
C PRO A 70 -45.05 54.70 27.01
N THR A 71 -44.75 54.76 28.31
CA THR A 71 -43.78 53.90 28.99
C THR A 71 -44.46 52.65 29.56
N THR A 72 -44.77 51.69 28.68
CA THR A 72 -44.97 50.29 29.09
C THR A 72 -43.62 49.61 29.33
N ALA A 73 -43.62 48.54 30.12
CA ALA A 73 -42.43 47.73 30.43
C ALA A 73 -41.99 46.83 29.25
N GLU A 74 -41.90 47.41 28.05
CA GLU A 74 -41.23 46.79 26.92
C GLU A 74 -39.72 46.81 27.20
N ALA A 75 -39.12 45.61 27.34
CA ALA A 75 -37.67 45.50 27.28
C ALA A 75 -37.22 46.14 25.95
N ASP A 76 -36.35 47.15 26.00
CA ASP A 76 -36.01 48.00 24.84
C ASP A 76 -35.81 47.10 23.60
N PRO A 77 -36.55 47.30 22.49
CA PRO A 77 -36.45 46.45 21.31
C PRO A 77 -35.02 46.42 20.72
N ARG A 78 -34.16 47.39 21.07
CA ARG A 78 -32.71 47.36 20.80
C ARG A 78 -31.96 46.35 21.68
N SER A 79 -32.33 46.24 22.95
CA SER A 79 -31.80 45.26 23.90
C SER A 79 -32.19 43.84 23.49
N ILE A 80 -33.47 43.62 23.13
CA ILE A 80 -33.96 42.34 22.60
C ILE A 80 -33.14 41.93 21.37
N ARG A 81 -33.04 42.80 20.35
CA ARG A 81 -32.22 42.56 19.15
C ARG A 81 -30.74 42.33 19.45
N THR A 82 -30.19 42.98 20.48
CA THR A 82 -28.80 42.76 20.88
C THR A 82 -28.60 41.37 21.51
N LEU A 83 -29.59 40.88 22.28
CA LEU A 83 -29.60 39.54 22.84
C LEU A 83 -29.83 38.47 21.76
N GLU A 84 -30.74 38.71 20.80
CA GLU A 84 -30.97 37.85 19.63
C GLU A 84 -29.69 37.70 18.79
N ASN A 85 -29.08 38.82 18.38
CA ASN A 85 -27.81 38.83 17.64
C ASN A 85 -26.66 38.14 18.41
N ARG A 86 -26.70 38.18 19.75
CA ARG A 86 -25.70 37.51 20.61
C ARG A 86 -25.98 36.01 20.73
N LEU A 87 -27.25 35.60 20.80
CA LEU A 87 -27.68 34.21 20.76
C LEU A 87 -27.31 33.57 19.42
N GLU A 88 -27.62 34.23 18.30
CA GLU A 88 -27.26 33.77 16.95
C GLU A 88 -25.75 33.56 16.81
N LYS A 89 -24.93 34.52 17.23
CA LYS A 89 -23.45 34.36 17.26
C LYS A 89 -22.97 33.22 18.14
N VAL A 90 -23.68 32.88 19.22
CA VAL A 90 -23.37 31.71 20.06
C VAL A 90 -23.80 30.42 19.37
N LEU A 91 -24.95 30.39 18.69
CA LEU A 91 -25.43 29.23 17.92
C LEU A 91 -24.52 28.92 16.72
N ILE A 92 -24.05 29.94 16.00
CA ILE A 92 -23.06 29.80 14.92
C ILE A 92 -21.78 29.15 15.47
N ARG A 93 -21.21 29.70 16.55
CA ARG A 93 -20.01 29.14 17.21
C ARG A 93 -20.23 27.72 17.74
N LEU A 94 -21.42 27.41 18.24
CA LEU A 94 -21.78 26.06 18.68
C LEU A 94 -21.80 25.09 17.49
N ASN A 95 -22.42 25.48 16.37
CA ASN A 95 -22.45 24.67 15.15
C ASN A 95 -21.06 24.48 14.53
N GLU A 96 -20.23 25.53 14.51
CA GLU A 96 -18.82 25.45 14.12
C GLU A 96 -18.04 24.47 15.02
N ALA A 97 -18.19 24.59 16.34
CA ALA A 97 -17.56 23.68 17.30
C ALA A 97 -18.05 22.23 17.15
N CYS A 98 -19.34 22.00 16.92
CA CYS A 98 -19.92 20.69 16.65
C CYS A 98 -19.37 20.08 15.35
N ASN A 99 -19.27 20.87 14.28
CA ASN A 99 -18.68 20.43 13.01
C ASN A 99 -17.18 20.12 13.15
N ALA A 100 -16.43 20.92 13.89
CA ALA A 100 -15.03 20.63 14.23
C ALA A 100 -14.91 19.35 15.06
N ASN A 101 -15.78 19.15 16.06
CA ASN A 101 -15.81 17.93 16.87
C ASN A 101 -16.14 16.69 16.03
N LYS A 102 -17.05 16.81 15.05
CA LYS A 102 -17.37 15.74 14.10
C LYS A 102 -16.17 15.37 13.22
N ARG A 103 -15.50 16.36 12.62
CA ARG A 103 -14.26 16.15 11.82
C ARG A 103 -13.15 15.50 12.64
N LEU A 104 -12.93 15.95 13.88
CA LEU A 104 -11.95 15.34 14.80
C LEU A 104 -12.31 13.88 15.14
N ARG A 105 -13.60 13.57 15.34
CA ARG A 105 -14.05 12.19 15.57
C ARG A 105 -13.81 11.30 14.35
N GLU A 106 -14.07 11.80 13.15
CA GLU A 106 -13.80 11.10 11.89
C GLU A 106 -12.29 10.84 11.72
N GLN A 107 -11.44 11.84 11.95
CA GLN A 107 -9.97 11.69 11.97
C GLN A 107 -9.51 10.65 13.01
N ILE A 108 -10.04 10.68 14.23
CA ILE A 108 -9.74 9.67 15.26
C ILE A 108 -10.14 8.26 14.81
N GLN A 109 -11.26 8.10 14.09
CA GLN A 109 -11.66 6.79 13.57
C GLN A 109 -10.76 6.31 12.42
N ASN A 110 -10.32 7.21 11.54
CA ASN A 110 -9.36 6.89 10.48
C ASN A 110 -8.01 6.45 11.08
N LEU A 111 -7.43 7.23 12.00
CA LEU A 111 -6.20 6.89 12.71
C LEU A 111 -6.30 5.57 13.49
N ARG A 112 -7.48 5.23 14.03
CA ARG A 112 -7.74 3.93 14.67
C ARG A 112 -7.73 2.78 13.67
N ARG A 113 -8.31 2.95 12.48
CA ARG A 113 -8.29 1.94 11.40
C ARG A 113 -6.87 1.73 10.89
N GLU A 114 -6.14 2.81 10.63
CA GLU A 114 -4.72 2.79 10.24
C GLU A 114 -3.87 2.09 11.29
N LYS A 115 -4.03 2.40 12.58
CA LYS A 115 -3.32 1.69 13.66
C LYS A 115 -3.59 0.18 13.66
N VAL A 116 -4.84 -0.25 13.45
CA VAL A 116 -5.17 -1.68 13.37
C VAL A 116 -4.52 -2.35 12.16
N GLN A 117 -4.52 -1.68 11.00
CA GLN A 117 -3.84 -2.18 9.80
C GLN A 117 -2.32 -2.27 10.00
N GLN A 118 -1.71 -1.23 10.57
CA GLN A 118 -0.28 -1.22 10.91
C GLN A 118 0.09 -2.34 11.88
N GLN A 119 -0.74 -2.56 12.92
CA GLN A 119 -0.51 -3.65 13.87
C GLN A 119 -0.64 -5.03 13.22
N GLN A 120 -1.62 -5.24 12.32
CA GLN A 120 -1.71 -6.49 11.55
C GLN A 120 -0.52 -6.71 10.61
N ILE A 121 0.07 -5.65 10.07
CA ILE A 121 1.31 -5.71 9.27
C ILE A 121 2.50 -6.07 10.16
N HIS A 122 2.63 -5.42 11.32
CA HIS A 122 3.69 -5.72 12.30
C HIS A 122 3.63 -7.19 12.75
N GLU A 123 2.45 -7.68 13.13
CA GLU A 123 2.23 -9.07 13.53
C GLU A 123 2.49 -10.08 12.39
N LYS A 124 2.42 -9.68 11.11
CA LYS A 124 2.85 -10.52 9.98
C LYS A 124 4.38 -10.53 9.84
N LEU A 125 5.00 -9.34 9.87
CA LEU A 125 6.44 -9.18 9.79
C LEU A 125 7.16 -9.89 10.96
N ASP A 126 6.63 -9.84 12.18
CA ASP A 126 7.18 -10.57 13.33
C ASP A 126 7.15 -12.10 13.11
N ARG A 127 6.08 -12.62 12.51
CA ARG A 127 5.96 -14.06 12.18
C ARG A 127 6.91 -14.47 11.07
N GLU A 128 7.06 -13.64 10.04
CA GLU A 128 8.02 -13.86 8.94
C GLU A 128 9.47 -13.79 9.45
N LEU A 129 9.78 -12.82 10.31
CA LEU A 129 11.07 -12.67 10.99
C LEU A 129 11.38 -13.90 11.84
N HIS A 130 10.42 -14.37 12.65
CA HIS A 130 10.60 -15.57 13.47
C HIS A 130 10.77 -16.84 12.61
N ALA A 131 10.02 -16.97 11.50
CA ALA A 131 10.19 -18.08 10.57
C ALA A 131 11.58 -18.06 9.91
N LYS A 132 12.08 -16.88 9.51
CA LYS A 132 13.43 -16.71 8.96
C LYS A 132 14.52 -16.95 10.00
N GLN A 133 14.32 -16.54 11.25
CA GLN A 133 15.23 -16.86 12.34
C GLN A 133 15.33 -18.38 12.57
N LEU A 134 14.19 -19.09 12.53
CA LEU A 134 14.18 -20.55 12.62
C LEU A 134 14.94 -21.19 11.44
N GLU A 135 14.73 -20.70 10.22
CA GLU A 135 15.43 -21.15 9.02
C GLU A 135 16.95 -20.96 9.15
N VAL A 136 17.42 -19.79 9.62
CA VAL A 136 18.84 -19.51 9.91
C VAL A 136 19.40 -20.44 10.98
N THR A 137 18.66 -20.73 12.06
CA THR A 137 19.13 -21.71 13.06
C THR A 137 19.23 -23.13 12.49
N LYS A 138 18.32 -23.52 11.59
CA LYS A 138 18.31 -24.82 10.92
C LYS A 138 19.48 -24.95 9.93
N THR A 139 19.76 -23.93 9.12
CA THR A 139 20.92 -23.94 8.21
C THR A 139 22.22 -23.91 8.99
N GLY A 140 22.28 -23.20 10.13
CA GLY A 140 23.41 -23.26 11.07
C GLY A 140 23.66 -24.67 11.63
N GLN A 141 22.61 -25.36 12.10
CA GLN A 141 22.70 -26.75 12.57
C GLN A 141 23.14 -27.72 11.46
N MET A 142 22.60 -27.57 10.25
CA MET A 142 23.00 -28.39 9.09
C MET A 142 24.45 -28.14 8.71
N THR A 143 24.89 -26.88 8.73
CA THR A 143 26.28 -26.48 8.50
C THR A 143 27.22 -27.09 9.54
N GLN A 144 26.85 -27.06 10.83
CA GLN A 144 27.63 -27.71 11.88
C GLN A 144 27.75 -29.22 11.65
N SER A 145 26.65 -29.91 11.29
CA SER A 145 26.67 -31.34 10.99
C SER A 145 27.60 -31.69 9.81
N ILE A 146 27.66 -30.82 8.79
CA ILE A 146 28.58 -30.95 7.65
C ILE A 146 30.03 -30.74 8.09
N PHE A 147 30.32 -29.74 8.93
CA PHE A 147 31.66 -29.56 9.49
C PHE A 147 32.09 -30.75 10.35
N ASP A 148 31.23 -31.25 11.25
CA ASP A 148 31.53 -32.43 12.06
C ASP A 148 31.79 -33.67 11.19
N ALA A 149 31.07 -33.84 10.07
CA ALA A 149 31.30 -34.92 9.11
C ALA A 149 32.62 -34.77 8.35
N ARG A 150 32.93 -33.57 7.87
CA ARG A 150 34.22 -33.25 7.23
C ARG A 150 35.39 -33.52 8.17
N ASP A 151 35.29 -33.06 9.42
CA ASP A 151 36.35 -33.18 10.42
C ASP A 151 36.51 -34.65 10.89
N ARG A 152 35.46 -35.48 10.80
CA ARG A 152 35.60 -36.95 10.96
C ARG A 152 36.37 -37.56 9.79
N ALA A 153 36.04 -37.18 8.55
CA ALA A 153 36.74 -37.67 7.36
C ALA A 153 38.22 -37.22 7.32
N GLN A 154 38.53 -35.99 7.72
CA GLN A 154 39.89 -35.48 7.83
C GLN A 154 40.72 -36.29 8.83
N ARG A 155 40.20 -36.56 10.03
CA ARG A 155 40.87 -37.43 11.01
C ARG A 155 41.10 -38.85 10.49
N GLN A 156 40.17 -39.41 9.70
CA GLN A 156 40.36 -40.70 9.05
C GLN A 156 41.47 -40.65 7.99
N ILE A 157 41.54 -39.60 7.18
CA ILE A 157 42.62 -39.38 6.20
C ILE A 157 43.98 -39.24 6.89
N GLU A 158 44.05 -38.50 8.00
CA GLU A 158 45.28 -38.35 8.80
C GLU A 158 45.73 -39.68 9.42
N ALA A 159 44.80 -40.46 9.98
CA ALA A 159 45.10 -41.79 10.52
C ALA A 159 45.61 -42.75 9.44
N LEU A 160 44.96 -42.78 8.26
CA LEU A 160 45.40 -43.59 7.12
C LEU A 160 46.76 -43.14 6.58
N ARG A 161 47.06 -41.83 6.55
CA ARG A 161 48.39 -41.31 6.19
C ARG A 161 49.46 -41.75 7.18
N LEU A 162 49.18 -41.70 8.48
CA LEU A 162 50.12 -42.16 9.51
C LEU A 162 50.37 -43.67 9.42
N GLN A 163 49.31 -44.47 9.23
CA GLN A 163 49.44 -45.91 9.00
C GLN A 163 50.27 -46.20 7.74
N THR A 164 49.97 -45.52 6.63
CA THR A 164 50.74 -45.66 5.37
C THR A 164 52.21 -45.32 5.60
N ALA A 165 52.52 -44.27 6.36
CA ALA A 165 53.89 -43.87 6.67
C ALA A 165 54.64 -44.93 7.49
N ASP A 166 54.01 -45.49 8.54
CA ASP A 166 54.57 -46.58 9.34
C ASP A 166 54.78 -47.85 8.51
N GLU A 167 53.81 -48.24 7.69
CA GLU A 167 53.94 -49.37 6.74
C GLU A 167 55.08 -49.14 5.74
N THR A 168 55.26 -47.93 5.20
CA THR A 168 56.41 -47.62 4.33
C THR A 168 57.74 -47.66 5.08
N ALA A 169 57.81 -47.16 6.32
CA ALA A 169 59.03 -47.18 7.12
C ALA A 169 59.44 -48.62 7.49
N ARG A 170 58.48 -49.48 7.85
CA ARG A 170 58.71 -50.91 8.08
C ARG A 170 59.19 -51.62 6.80
N PHE A 171 58.55 -51.36 5.66
CA PHE A 171 58.98 -51.92 4.39
C PHE A 171 60.39 -51.46 3.99
N GLU A 172 60.76 -50.21 4.27
CA GLU A 172 62.11 -49.69 4.02
C GLU A 172 63.15 -50.33 4.95
N ALA A 173 62.82 -50.55 6.22
CA ALA A 173 63.67 -51.31 7.15
C ALA A 173 63.91 -52.75 6.66
N GLU A 174 62.84 -53.52 6.42
CA GLU A 174 62.92 -54.88 5.88
C GLU A 174 63.64 -54.95 4.51
N TRP A 175 63.48 -53.92 3.68
CA TRP A 175 64.19 -53.80 2.42
C TRP A 175 65.69 -53.59 2.61
N ASN A 176 66.09 -52.74 3.56
CA ASN A 176 67.49 -52.46 3.87
C ASN A 176 68.17 -53.67 4.52
N ASP A 177 67.52 -54.35 5.47
CA ASP A 177 68.04 -55.57 6.10
C ASP A 177 68.34 -56.66 5.06
N LEU A 178 67.39 -56.90 4.13
CA LEU A 178 67.59 -57.88 3.05
C LEU A 178 68.68 -57.42 2.05
N LYS A 179 68.78 -56.11 1.80
CA LYS A 179 69.82 -55.55 0.93
C LYS A 179 71.21 -55.76 1.56
N GLU A 180 71.37 -55.52 2.86
CA GLU A 180 72.62 -55.75 3.58
C GLU A 180 73.02 -57.23 3.53
N MET A 181 72.08 -58.16 3.76
CA MET A 181 72.31 -59.60 3.63
C MET A 181 72.80 -59.98 2.22
N ILE A 182 72.20 -59.43 1.16
CA ILE A 182 72.63 -59.65 -0.23
C ILE A 182 74.01 -59.02 -0.51
N GLU A 183 74.34 -57.88 0.11
CA GLU A 183 75.66 -57.25 -0.04
C GLU A 183 76.76 -58.07 0.65
N VAL A 184 76.49 -58.66 1.82
CA VAL A 184 77.36 -59.63 2.50
C VAL A 184 77.58 -60.87 1.64
N ASP A 185 76.52 -61.49 1.13
CA ASP A 185 76.62 -62.66 0.23
C ASP A 185 77.42 -62.35 -1.05
N ARG A 186 77.19 -61.17 -1.65
CA ARG A 186 77.97 -60.69 -2.82
C ARG A 186 79.42 -60.37 -2.47
N ALA A 187 79.73 -59.98 -1.24
CA ALA A 187 81.11 -59.78 -0.79
C ALA A 187 81.82 -61.13 -0.64
N ILE A 188 81.17 -62.11 -0.01
CA ILE A 188 81.66 -63.49 0.11
C ILE A 188 81.89 -64.10 -1.28
N LEU A 189 80.93 -63.98 -2.20
CA LEU A 189 81.05 -64.52 -3.56
C LEU A 189 82.19 -63.85 -4.35
N ARG A 190 82.37 -62.52 -4.22
CA ARG A 190 83.49 -61.82 -4.86
C ARG A 190 84.85 -62.23 -4.27
N ALA A 191 84.94 -62.40 -2.95
CA ALA A 191 86.14 -62.92 -2.30
C ALA A 191 86.46 -64.35 -2.78
N SER A 192 85.44 -65.19 -2.96
CA SER A 192 85.59 -66.54 -3.53
C SER A 192 86.02 -66.52 -5.00
N LEU A 193 85.52 -65.60 -5.82
CA LEU A 193 85.90 -65.49 -7.24
C LEU A 193 87.32 -64.91 -7.43
N HIS A 194 87.76 -63.99 -6.57
CA HIS A 194 89.15 -63.49 -6.60
C HIS A 194 90.21 -64.54 -6.21
N HIS A 195 89.80 -65.76 -5.82
CA HIS A 195 90.69 -66.91 -5.69
C HIS A 195 90.76 -67.79 -6.96
N GLY A 196 90.08 -67.44 -8.06
CA GLY A 196 90.00 -68.27 -9.26
C GLY A 196 90.08 -67.50 -10.58
N GLY A 197 91.28 -67.44 -11.17
CA GLY A 197 91.48 -67.38 -12.62
C GLY A 197 91.41 -66.00 -13.29
N SER A 198 92.56 -65.34 -13.40
CA SER A 198 92.80 -64.25 -14.37
C SER A 198 93.07 -64.82 -15.77
N VAL A 199 92.39 -64.32 -16.81
CA VAL A 199 92.86 -64.34 -18.21
C VAL A 199 92.45 -63.04 -18.92
N TYR A 200 93.44 -62.40 -19.55
CA TYR A 200 93.40 -61.14 -20.30
C TYR A 200 93.43 -61.41 -21.82
N VAL A 201 92.62 -60.70 -22.61
CA VAL A 201 92.62 -60.51 -24.11
C VAL A 201 91.61 -59.36 -24.37
N ASP A 202 91.91 -58.16 -24.91
CA ASP A 202 93.12 -57.51 -25.45
C ASP A 202 93.67 -58.11 -26.77
N ASP A 203 93.71 -57.43 -27.93
CA ASP A 203 93.11 -56.16 -28.42
C ASP A 203 93.25 -56.14 -29.98
N GLU A 204 93.01 -54.99 -30.65
CA GLU A 204 93.46 -54.62 -32.03
C GLU A 204 92.88 -55.34 -33.28
N ASP A 205 92.92 -54.80 -34.52
CA ASP A 205 92.79 -53.41 -35.05
C ASP A 205 92.70 -53.47 -36.62
N GLU A 206 92.64 -52.30 -37.27
CA GLU A 206 93.12 -51.96 -38.63
C GLU A 206 92.26 -52.17 -39.91
N ARG A 207 91.76 -51.01 -40.37
CA ARG A 207 92.03 -50.31 -41.65
C ARG A 207 91.48 -50.80 -43.00
N GLU A 208 90.98 -49.76 -43.67
CA GLU A 208 90.19 -49.67 -44.89
C GLU A 208 91.07 -49.57 -46.16
N THR A 209 90.78 -50.36 -47.19
CA THR A 209 91.32 -50.17 -48.56
C THR A 209 90.28 -50.48 -49.64
N SER A 210 90.17 -49.60 -50.63
CA SER A 210 89.10 -49.62 -51.65
C SER A 210 89.53 -50.33 -52.94
N THR A 211 88.90 -51.47 -53.22
CA THR A 211 89.01 -52.26 -54.47
C THR A 211 87.60 -52.73 -54.88
N PRO A 212 87.36 -53.56 -55.93
CA PRO A 212 86.02 -54.08 -56.22
C PRO A 212 85.41 -54.93 -55.09
N ASP A 213 86.25 -55.37 -54.16
CA ASP A 213 85.91 -55.98 -52.87
C ASP A 213 85.14 -55.01 -51.95
N ALA A 214 85.16 -53.69 -52.22
CA ALA A 214 84.40 -52.68 -51.51
C ALA A 214 82.89 -52.86 -51.61
N LYS A 215 82.37 -53.50 -52.68
CA LYS A 215 80.92 -53.78 -52.79
C LYS A 215 80.49 -54.98 -51.94
N LEU A 216 81.31 -56.04 -51.88
CA LEU A 216 81.08 -57.12 -50.91
C LEU A 216 81.30 -56.63 -49.48
N ARG A 217 82.31 -55.78 -49.23
CA ARG A 217 82.47 -55.10 -47.93
C ARG A 217 81.30 -54.19 -47.60
N GLU A 218 80.73 -53.44 -48.55
CA GLU A 218 79.55 -52.58 -48.34
C GLU A 218 78.28 -53.40 -48.10
N GLU A 219 78.09 -54.51 -48.82
CA GLU A 219 76.95 -55.41 -48.62
C GLU A 219 77.05 -56.17 -47.30
N THR A 220 78.25 -56.65 -46.94
CA THR A 220 78.52 -57.23 -45.61
C THR A 220 78.50 -56.19 -44.49
N LEU A 221 78.88 -54.92 -44.71
CA LEU A 221 78.66 -53.81 -43.76
C LEU A 221 77.18 -53.50 -43.60
N LYS A 222 76.38 -53.52 -44.68
CA LYS A 222 74.93 -53.32 -44.63
C LYS A 222 74.24 -54.47 -43.92
N GLN A 223 74.66 -55.71 -44.16
CA GLN A 223 74.17 -56.88 -43.42
C GLN A 223 74.63 -56.83 -41.95
N SER A 224 75.88 -56.48 -41.67
CA SER A 224 76.41 -56.30 -40.30
C SER A 224 75.70 -55.17 -39.56
N TRP A 225 75.45 -54.03 -40.20
CA TRP A 225 74.67 -52.93 -39.64
C TRP A 225 73.21 -53.32 -39.42
N LEU A 226 72.59 -54.08 -40.33
CA LEU A 226 71.23 -54.60 -40.14
C LEU A 226 71.16 -55.66 -39.03
N ILE A 227 72.19 -56.48 -38.88
CA ILE A 227 72.33 -57.45 -37.77
C ILE A 227 72.53 -56.69 -36.46
N SER A 228 73.43 -55.70 -36.42
CA SER A 228 73.71 -54.89 -35.23
C SER A 228 72.53 -54.00 -34.83
N ALA A 229 71.77 -53.48 -35.79
CA ALA A 229 70.51 -52.78 -35.53
C ALA A 229 69.43 -53.73 -34.96
N LYS A 230 69.29 -54.93 -35.55
CA LYS A 230 68.42 -55.98 -34.98
C LYS A 230 68.87 -56.43 -33.60
N GLU A 231 70.18 -56.52 -33.35
CA GLU A 231 70.73 -56.87 -32.05
C GLU A 231 70.54 -55.75 -31.03
N ALA A 232 70.68 -54.48 -31.42
CA ALA A 232 70.38 -53.33 -30.58
C ALA A 232 68.89 -53.26 -30.22
N ASP A 233 67.99 -53.54 -31.16
CA ASP A 233 66.55 -53.62 -30.88
C ASP A 233 66.18 -54.86 -30.06
N LEU A 234 66.84 -56.01 -30.28
CA LEU A 234 66.69 -57.19 -29.42
C LEU A 234 67.20 -56.91 -27.99
N ARG A 235 68.32 -56.20 -27.84
CA ARG A 235 68.84 -55.74 -26.54
C ARG A 235 67.83 -54.80 -25.86
N LYS A 236 67.28 -53.80 -26.55
CA LYS A 236 66.20 -52.94 -26.00
C LYS A 236 64.94 -53.73 -25.61
N GLN A 237 64.55 -54.73 -26.40
CA GLN A 237 63.43 -55.62 -26.05
C GLN A 237 63.75 -56.47 -24.81
N THR A 238 64.98 -56.97 -24.70
CA THR A 238 65.47 -57.75 -23.55
C THR A 238 65.57 -56.87 -22.29
N GLU A 239 66.00 -55.62 -22.42
CA GLU A 239 66.03 -54.63 -21.33
C GLU A 239 64.61 -54.24 -20.88
N ARG A 240 63.67 -54.07 -21.82
CA ARG A 240 62.25 -53.88 -21.50
C ARG A 240 61.65 -55.08 -20.78
N LEU A 241 61.93 -56.30 -21.25
CA LEU A 241 61.50 -57.53 -20.59
C LEU A 241 62.07 -57.61 -19.17
N LYS A 242 63.37 -57.37 -18.98
CA LYS A 242 63.99 -57.29 -17.64
C LYS A 242 63.36 -56.21 -16.77
N ALA A 243 63.06 -55.02 -17.31
CA ALA A 243 62.38 -53.97 -16.56
C ALA A 243 60.94 -54.35 -16.15
N TYR A 244 60.21 -55.09 -16.99
CA TYR A 244 58.91 -55.65 -16.63
C TYR A 244 59.03 -56.80 -15.63
N GLU A 245 60.02 -57.68 -15.75
CA GLU A 245 60.32 -58.75 -14.80
C GLU A 245 60.70 -58.18 -13.42
N ASP A 246 61.58 -57.18 -13.37
CA ASP A 246 61.97 -56.46 -12.15
C ASP A 246 60.77 -55.70 -11.55
N GLY A 247 59.94 -55.07 -12.40
CA GLY A 247 58.69 -54.41 -11.99
C GLY A 247 57.71 -55.40 -11.34
N LEU A 248 57.43 -56.51 -12.01
CA LEU A 248 56.56 -57.58 -11.51
C LEU A 248 57.15 -58.25 -10.26
N ALA A 249 58.46 -58.46 -10.19
CA ALA A 249 59.12 -58.99 -9.00
C ALA A 249 59.02 -58.03 -7.80
N LYS A 250 59.13 -56.71 -8.05
CA LYS A 250 58.94 -55.67 -7.03
C LYS A 250 57.49 -55.56 -6.56
N ILE A 251 56.52 -55.68 -7.48
CA ILE A 251 55.10 -55.75 -7.15
C ILE A 251 54.84 -57.02 -6.32
N ARG A 252 55.26 -58.20 -6.79
CA ARG A 252 55.15 -59.49 -6.08
C ARG A 252 55.74 -59.43 -4.67
N LYS A 253 56.89 -58.77 -4.48
CA LYS A 253 57.49 -58.57 -3.15
C LYS A 253 56.63 -57.67 -2.25
N LYS A 254 55.94 -56.67 -2.80
CA LYS A 254 55.07 -55.75 -2.04
C LYS A 254 53.66 -56.29 -1.78
N THR A 255 53.09 -57.08 -2.70
CA THR A 255 51.71 -57.60 -2.58
C THR A 255 51.65 -58.99 -1.93
N GLY A 256 52.76 -59.73 -1.88
CA GLY A 256 52.84 -61.06 -1.25
C GLY A 256 52.13 -62.19 -2.02
N ILE A 257 51.46 -61.88 -3.14
CA ILE A 257 50.75 -62.84 -3.99
C ILE A 257 51.77 -63.74 -4.66
N LYS A 258 51.67 -65.06 -4.44
CA LYS A 258 52.65 -66.04 -4.93
C LYS A 258 52.30 -66.61 -6.31
N ASP A 259 51.02 -66.64 -6.68
CA ASP A 259 50.58 -67.07 -8.01
C ASP A 259 50.63 -65.92 -9.02
N ILE A 260 51.07 -66.25 -10.24
CA ILE A 260 51.16 -65.30 -11.36
C ILE A 260 49.77 -65.02 -11.94
N GLY A 261 48.86 -66.00 -11.92
CA GLY A 261 47.48 -65.83 -12.37
C GLY A 261 46.69 -64.87 -11.46
N GLU A 262 46.76 -65.08 -10.15
CA GLU A 262 46.18 -64.16 -9.15
C GLU A 262 46.76 -62.73 -9.27
N LEU A 263 48.07 -62.59 -9.46
CA LEU A 263 48.70 -61.27 -9.62
C LEU A 263 48.25 -60.57 -10.92
N ALA A 264 48.16 -61.30 -12.04
CA ALA A 264 47.66 -60.77 -13.30
C ALA A 264 46.19 -60.32 -13.17
N ASN A 265 45.33 -61.14 -12.55
CA ASN A 265 43.93 -60.79 -12.30
C ASN A 265 43.79 -59.57 -11.37
N ALA A 266 44.63 -59.45 -10.35
CA ALA A 266 44.65 -58.30 -9.45
C ALA A 266 45.11 -57.01 -10.15
N LEU A 267 46.08 -57.11 -11.08
CA LEU A 267 46.52 -55.99 -11.92
C LEU A 267 45.44 -55.58 -12.92
N VAL A 268 44.79 -56.52 -13.61
CA VAL A 268 43.65 -56.23 -14.49
C VAL A 268 42.52 -55.55 -13.72
N ALA A 269 42.15 -56.06 -12.55
CA ALA A 269 41.13 -55.41 -11.69
C ALA A 269 41.55 -54.03 -11.16
N ALA A 270 42.86 -53.74 -11.07
CA ALA A 270 43.36 -52.41 -10.73
C ALA A 270 43.38 -51.47 -11.95
N GLU A 271 43.70 -51.98 -13.14
CA GLU A 271 43.59 -51.24 -14.40
C GLU A 271 42.13 -50.91 -14.75
N GLU A 272 41.20 -51.85 -14.56
CA GLU A 272 39.75 -51.60 -14.70
C GLU A 272 39.26 -50.50 -13.75
N LYS A 273 39.72 -50.50 -12.49
CA LYS A 273 39.42 -49.43 -11.53
C LYS A 273 40.05 -48.10 -11.95
N ASN A 274 41.29 -48.09 -12.41
CA ASN A 274 41.93 -46.88 -12.91
C ASN A 274 41.23 -46.33 -14.17
N PHE A 275 40.76 -47.21 -15.06
CA PHE A 275 39.98 -46.85 -16.24
C PHE A 275 38.60 -46.28 -15.85
N SER A 276 37.92 -46.90 -14.89
CA SER A 276 36.67 -46.37 -14.32
C SER A 276 36.86 -45.01 -13.64
N LEU A 277 37.95 -44.82 -12.88
CA LEU A 277 38.30 -43.53 -12.28
C LEU A 277 38.65 -42.48 -13.34
N PHE A 278 39.36 -42.85 -14.41
CA PHE A 278 39.66 -41.94 -15.52
C PHE A 278 38.40 -41.50 -16.25
N ASN A 279 37.45 -42.41 -16.49
CA ASN A 279 36.14 -42.07 -17.06
C ASN A 279 35.34 -41.15 -16.13
N MET A 280 35.29 -41.44 -14.82
CA MET A 280 34.64 -40.58 -13.82
C MET A 280 35.27 -39.18 -13.76
N ILE A 281 36.60 -39.07 -13.85
CA ILE A 281 37.31 -37.78 -13.90
C ILE A 281 36.95 -37.02 -15.17
N ASN A 282 36.87 -37.69 -16.33
CA ASN A 282 36.45 -37.06 -17.57
C ASN A 282 34.98 -36.61 -17.54
N GLU A 283 34.08 -37.44 -17.00
CA GLU A 283 32.67 -37.08 -16.80
C GLU A 283 32.54 -35.85 -15.88
N LEU A 284 33.20 -35.85 -14.73
CA LEU A 284 33.23 -34.70 -13.80
C LEU A 284 33.85 -33.44 -14.43
N ASN A 285 34.89 -33.58 -15.26
CA ASN A 285 35.45 -32.44 -16.00
C ASN A 285 34.44 -31.88 -17.02
N THR A 286 33.72 -32.75 -17.76
CA THR A 286 32.68 -32.28 -18.69
C THR A 286 31.47 -31.66 -17.99
N GLU A 287 31.11 -32.14 -16.80
CA GLU A 287 30.06 -31.55 -15.96
C GLU A 287 30.51 -30.18 -15.41
N MET A 288 31.77 -30.07 -14.97
CA MET A 288 32.37 -28.81 -14.54
C MET A 288 32.38 -27.76 -15.66
N GLU A 289 32.84 -28.12 -16.87
CA GLU A 289 32.79 -27.24 -18.05
C GLU A 289 31.35 -26.80 -18.38
N ALA A 290 30.36 -27.71 -18.29
CA ALA A 290 28.95 -27.39 -18.53
C ALA A 290 28.39 -26.40 -17.48
N VAL A 291 28.72 -26.59 -16.21
CA VAL A 291 28.32 -25.70 -15.11
C VAL A 291 29.00 -24.34 -15.21
N GLU A 292 30.28 -24.27 -15.63
CA GLU A 292 30.98 -23.01 -15.89
C GLU A 292 30.32 -22.22 -17.04
N ILE A 293 29.94 -22.89 -18.13
CA ILE A 293 29.19 -22.27 -19.24
C ILE A 293 27.84 -21.73 -18.76
N GLU A 294 27.11 -22.49 -17.93
CA GLU A 294 25.82 -22.04 -17.40
C GLU A 294 25.96 -20.85 -16.43
N ASN A 295 26.99 -20.87 -15.57
CA ASN A 295 27.30 -19.78 -14.64
C ASN A 295 27.69 -18.50 -15.40
N ASN A 296 28.55 -18.60 -16.42
CA ASN A 296 28.89 -17.46 -17.29
C ASN A 296 27.64 -16.89 -17.98
N ARG A 297 26.76 -17.75 -18.50
CA ARG A 297 25.47 -17.32 -19.08
C ARG A 297 24.57 -16.61 -18.06
N PHE A 298 24.51 -17.08 -16.81
CA PHE A 298 23.76 -16.40 -15.76
C PHE A 298 24.37 -15.05 -15.40
N GLN A 299 25.70 -14.93 -15.36
CA GLN A 299 26.40 -13.65 -15.14
C GLN A 299 26.13 -12.66 -16.27
N GLU A 300 26.18 -13.09 -17.54
CA GLU A 300 25.79 -12.27 -18.70
C GLU A 300 24.31 -11.82 -18.61
N MET A 301 23.41 -12.71 -18.20
CA MET A 301 22.00 -12.36 -17.98
C MET A 301 21.81 -11.34 -16.84
N ILE A 302 22.55 -11.47 -15.74
CA ILE A 302 22.52 -10.53 -14.61
C ILE A 302 23.05 -9.17 -15.05
N HIS A 303 24.18 -9.13 -15.77
CA HIS A 303 24.77 -7.90 -16.31
C HIS A 303 23.83 -7.20 -17.30
N ALA A 304 23.20 -7.95 -18.21
CA ALA A 304 22.20 -7.42 -19.13
C ALA A 304 20.96 -6.89 -18.40
N CYS A 305 20.55 -7.54 -17.29
CA CYS A 305 19.42 -7.09 -16.48
C CYS A 305 19.75 -5.80 -15.68
N GLN A 306 20.98 -5.68 -15.17
CA GLN A 306 21.48 -4.47 -14.51
C GLN A 306 21.58 -3.29 -15.50
N ASP A 307 22.16 -3.51 -16.68
CA ASP A 307 22.46 -2.40 -17.60
C ASP A 307 21.31 -1.99 -18.54
N SER A 308 20.40 -2.91 -18.92
CA SER A 308 19.56 -2.72 -20.12
C SER A 308 18.03 -2.76 -19.91
N GLY A 309 17.51 -2.80 -18.68
CA GLY A 309 16.07 -2.97 -18.44
C GLY A 309 15.42 -2.03 -17.42
N SER A 310 15.90 -2.06 -16.18
CA SER A 310 15.15 -1.53 -15.03
C SER A 310 15.00 0.00 -15.05
N ASP A 311 16.07 0.75 -15.33
CA ASP A 311 16.03 2.21 -15.28
C ASP A 311 15.22 2.84 -16.43
N LEU A 312 15.38 2.38 -17.68
CA LEU A 312 14.65 2.96 -18.81
C LEU A 312 13.15 2.64 -18.77
N HIS A 313 12.77 1.42 -18.34
CA HIS A 313 11.37 1.06 -18.18
C HIS A 313 10.73 1.80 -17.00
N ARG A 314 11.43 1.90 -15.85
CA ARG A 314 10.96 2.68 -14.70
C ARG A 314 10.86 4.18 -15.03
N ALA A 315 11.79 4.72 -15.80
CA ALA A 315 11.74 6.11 -16.28
C ALA A 315 10.56 6.36 -17.23
N ARG A 316 10.27 5.43 -18.16
CA ARG A 316 9.10 5.53 -19.06
C ARG A 316 7.78 5.44 -18.29
N ILE A 317 7.64 4.50 -17.35
CA ILE A 317 6.45 4.42 -16.49
C ILE A 317 6.30 5.70 -15.67
N LYS A 318 7.39 6.19 -15.06
CA LYS A 318 7.38 7.43 -14.28
C LYS A 318 6.94 8.63 -15.13
N ALA A 319 7.48 8.80 -16.34
CA ALA A 319 7.09 9.87 -17.25
C ALA A 319 5.61 9.79 -17.65
N SER A 320 5.11 8.59 -17.98
CA SER A 320 3.70 8.37 -18.30
C SER A 320 2.76 8.69 -17.13
N LEU A 321 3.13 8.31 -15.91
CA LEU A 321 2.38 8.66 -14.69
C LEU A 321 2.44 10.16 -14.40
N GLU A 322 3.58 10.82 -14.60
CA GLU A 322 3.74 12.26 -14.46
C GLU A 322 2.85 13.02 -15.47
N GLU A 323 2.76 12.54 -16.72
CA GLU A 323 1.86 13.07 -17.75
C GLU A 323 0.38 12.86 -17.40
N GLN A 324 -0.03 11.66 -16.96
CA GLN A 324 -1.40 11.38 -16.53
C GLN A 324 -1.82 12.26 -15.34
N ILE A 325 -0.93 12.45 -14.36
CA ILE A 325 -1.15 13.35 -13.22
C ILE A 325 -1.36 14.79 -13.71
N GLU A 326 -0.56 15.26 -14.67
CA GLU A 326 -0.67 16.63 -15.17
C GLU A 326 -1.96 16.84 -16.00
N LYS A 327 -2.32 15.89 -16.88
CA LYS A 327 -3.63 15.88 -17.57
C LYS A 327 -4.80 15.87 -16.57
N SER A 328 -4.69 15.09 -15.49
CA SER A 328 -5.71 15.04 -14.43
C SER A 328 -5.86 16.38 -13.70
N LYS A 329 -4.76 17.03 -13.32
CA LYS A 329 -4.79 18.38 -12.72
C LYS A 329 -5.40 19.43 -13.64
N GLN A 330 -5.06 19.40 -14.94
CA GLN A 330 -5.63 20.33 -15.92
C GLN A 330 -7.15 20.14 -16.06
N LYS A 331 -7.62 18.89 -16.13
CA LYS A 331 -9.07 18.57 -16.09
C LYS A 331 -9.71 19.08 -14.79
N ALA A 332 -9.09 18.86 -13.63
CA ALA A 332 -9.59 19.34 -12.33
C ALA A 332 -9.70 20.87 -12.26
N ALA A 333 -8.64 21.60 -12.62
CA ALA A 333 -8.62 23.06 -12.64
C ALA A 333 -9.68 23.65 -13.60
N HIS A 334 -9.88 23.02 -14.76
CA HIS A 334 -10.95 23.41 -15.69
C HIS A 334 -12.35 23.22 -15.08
N PHE A 335 -12.59 22.12 -14.35
CA PHE A 335 -13.85 21.93 -13.63
C PHE A 335 -14.04 22.90 -12.47
N GLU A 336 -12.97 23.25 -11.72
CA GLU A 336 -13.05 24.28 -10.68
C GLU A 336 -13.45 25.65 -11.24
N VAL A 337 -12.87 26.06 -12.37
CA VAL A 337 -13.27 27.30 -13.07
C VAL A 337 -14.74 27.24 -13.50
N ARG A 338 -15.18 26.15 -14.14
CA ARG A 338 -16.59 25.99 -14.55
C ARG A 338 -17.56 25.98 -13.38
N VAL A 339 -17.19 25.43 -12.23
CA VAL A 339 -18.00 25.47 -11.00
C VAL A 339 -18.09 26.90 -10.47
N ALA A 340 -16.98 27.63 -10.43
CA ALA A 340 -16.97 29.03 -10.02
C ALA A 340 -17.86 29.91 -10.93
N GLU A 341 -17.73 29.77 -12.25
CA GLU A 341 -18.61 30.42 -13.24
C GLU A 341 -20.09 30.08 -12.98
N SER A 342 -20.42 28.79 -12.83
CA SER A 342 -21.78 28.33 -12.57
C SER A 342 -22.35 28.88 -11.26
N MET A 343 -21.54 29.00 -10.20
CA MET A 343 -21.93 29.63 -8.94
C MET A 343 -22.28 31.11 -9.13
N THR A 344 -21.50 31.88 -9.91
CA THR A 344 -21.86 33.28 -10.19
C THR A 344 -23.20 33.43 -10.91
N VAL A 345 -23.52 32.51 -11.84
CA VAL A 345 -24.82 32.46 -12.51
C VAL A 345 -25.93 32.15 -11.50
N ILE A 346 -25.75 31.13 -10.66
CA ILE A 346 -26.72 30.77 -9.61
C ILE A 346 -26.99 31.94 -8.65
N ASP A 347 -25.97 32.67 -8.22
CA ASP A 347 -26.13 33.83 -7.33
C ASP A 347 -26.81 35.02 -8.00
N SER A 348 -26.61 35.20 -9.32
CA SER A 348 -27.39 36.17 -10.10
C SER A 348 -28.88 35.78 -10.17
N ILE A 349 -29.18 34.48 -10.34
CA ILE A 349 -30.55 33.94 -10.33
C ILE A 349 -31.17 34.07 -8.93
N LYS A 350 -30.42 33.81 -7.84
CA LYS A 350 -30.88 34.06 -6.46
C LYS A 350 -31.33 35.50 -6.28
N THR A 351 -30.49 36.43 -6.69
CA THR A 351 -30.77 37.87 -6.58
C THR A 351 -31.99 38.26 -7.41
N GLY A 352 -32.09 37.78 -8.65
CA GLY A 352 -33.24 38.01 -9.53
C GLY A 352 -34.56 37.45 -8.97
N ALA A 353 -34.57 36.17 -8.58
CA ALA A 353 -35.73 35.50 -8.01
C ALA A 353 -36.21 36.17 -6.71
N MET A 354 -35.28 36.54 -5.82
CA MET A 354 -35.59 37.25 -4.58
C MET A 354 -36.19 38.64 -4.85
N ASN A 355 -35.68 39.38 -5.84
CA ASN A 355 -36.24 40.68 -6.24
C ASN A 355 -37.66 40.55 -6.83
N ILE A 356 -37.90 39.51 -7.63
CA ILE A 356 -39.22 39.23 -8.19
C ILE A 356 -40.21 38.83 -7.09
N PHE A 357 -39.80 37.95 -6.17
CA PHE A 357 -40.61 37.51 -5.02
C PHE A 357 -41.12 38.69 -4.17
N HIS A 358 -40.23 39.63 -3.81
CA HIS A 358 -40.61 40.83 -3.06
C HIS A 358 -41.58 41.74 -3.83
N LYS A 359 -41.44 41.89 -5.15
CA LYS A 359 -42.30 42.75 -5.98
C LYS A 359 -43.70 42.21 -6.19
N ILE A 360 -43.84 40.88 -6.23
CA ILE A 360 -45.10 40.21 -6.58
C ILE A 360 -46.10 40.19 -5.42
N GLY A 361 -45.62 40.20 -4.17
CA GLY A 361 -46.47 40.14 -2.98
C GLY A 361 -47.07 38.75 -2.76
N TYR A 362 -46.57 38.04 -1.75
CA TYR A 362 -47.02 36.70 -1.39
C TYR A 362 -47.69 36.68 -0.02
N ASN A 363 -48.82 35.95 0.08
CA ASN A 363 -49.66 35.92 1.29
C ASN A 363 -49.47 34.64 2.13
N ASP A 364 -48.55 33.74 1.76
CA ASP A 364 -48.26 32.53 2.53
C ASP A 364 -47.19 32.82 3.58
N GLU A 365 -47.63 33.08 4.81
CA GLU A 365 -46.76 33.37 5.95
C GLU A 365 -45.76 32.24 6.23
N VAL A 366 -46.12 30.98 5.99
CA VAL A 366 -45.25 29.82 6.26
C VAL A 366 -44.06 29.83 5.30
N LEU A 367 -44.31 30.11 4.02
CA LEU A 367 -43.25 30.18 3.01
C LEU A 367 -42.34 31.41 3.25
N VAL A 368 -42.92 32.56 3.59
CA VAL A 368 -42.16 33.78 3.92
C VAL A 368 -41.30 33.55 5.17
N GLN A 369 -41.83 32.88 6.19
CA GLN A 369 -41.09 32.53 7.41
C GLN A 369 -39.94 31.54 7.11
N GLN A 370 -40.18 30.54 6.26
CA GLN A 370 -39.15 29.57 5.84
C GLN A 370 -38.04 30.21 4.98
N LEU A 371 -38.39 31.19 4.13
CA LEU A 371 -37.43 31.97 3.35
C LEU A 371 -36.62 32.92 4.26
N ASN A 372 -37.26 33.55 5.24
CA ASN A 372 -36.61 34.41 6.24
C ASN A 372 -35.68 33.62 7.19
N SER A 373 -35.99 32.36 7.51
CA SER A 373 -35.16 31.54 8.41
C SER A 373 -33.97 30.86 7.72
N THR A 374 -34.09 30.57 6.42
CA THR A 374 -33.15 29.66 5.71
C THR A 374 -32.47 30.32 4.51
N GLY A 375 -32.98 31.46 4.05
CA GLY A 375 -32.56 32.09 2.81
C GLY A 375 -32.92 31.28 1.55
N LEU A 376 -32.60 31.86 0.40
CA LEU A 376 -32.68 31.19 -0.89
C LEU A 376 -31.40 30.39 -1.13
N THR A 377 -31.52 29.07 -1.20
CA THR A 377 -30.42 28.10 -1.33
C THR A 377 -30.60 27.28 -2.60
N ASP A 378 -29.54 26.69 -3.12
CA ASP A 378 -29.57 25.97 -4.40
C ASP A 378 -30.59 24.81 -4.40
N ILE A 379 -30.78 24.17 -3.24
CA ILE A 379 -31.74 23.08 -3.02
C ILE A 379 -33.20 23.59 -3.03
N ASN A 380 -33.46 24.78 -2.48
CA ASN A 380 -34.82 25.32 -2.41
C ASN A 380 -35.19 26.20 -3.62
N MET A 381 -34.20 26.66 -4.38
CA MET A 381 -34.32 27.51 -5.58
C MET A 381 -35.44 27.08 -6.53
N LEU A 382 -35.41 25.82 -6.96
CA LEU A 382 -36.34 25.30 -7.99
C LEU A 382 -37.79 25.32 -7.49
N LYS A 383 -38.00 25.03 -6.20
CA LYS A 383 -39.31 25.13 -5.55
C LYS A 383 -39.77 26.59 -5.43
N PHE A 384 -38.86 27.53 -5.13
CA PHE A 384 -39.18 28.95 -5.07
C PHE A 384 -39.52 29.54 -6.45
N LEU A 385 -38.81 29.15 -7.50
CA LEU A 385 -39.11 29.57 -8.88
C LEU A 385 -40.50 29.09 -9.33
N GLY A 386 -40.87 27.83 -9.07
CA GLY A 386 -42.22 27.33 -9.39
C GLY A 386 -43.35 28.03 -8.62
N ILE A 387 -43.07 28.52 -7.40
CA ILE A 387 -44.03 29.32 -6.62
C ILE A 387 -44.18 30.74 -7.21
N ILE A 388 -43.07 31.36 -7.60
CA ILE A 388 -43.06 32.64 -8.32
C ILE A 388 -43.85 32.51 -9.63
N GLU A 389 -43.58 31.48 -10.43
CA GLU A 389 -44.27 31.18 -11.69
C GLU A 389 -45.79 31.05 -11.49
N LYS A 390 -46.23 30.21 -10.54
CA LYS A 390 -47.65 30.06 -10.21
C LYS A 390 -48.30 31.41 -9.88
N ARG A 391 -47.61 32.24 -9.09
CA ARG A 391 -48.13 33.56 -8.67
C ARG A 391 -48.19 34.57 -9.81
N ILE A 392 -47.21 34.57 -10.71
CA ILE A 392 -47.28 35.36 -11.96
C ILE A 392 -48.48 34.89 -12.79
N GLY A 393 -48.69 33.57 -12.91
CA GLY A 393 -49.85 32.98 -13.56
C GLY A 393 -51.19 33.49 -13.00
N GLU A 394 -51.36 33.46 -11.68
CA GLU A 394 -52.54 34.01 -10.98
C GLU A 394 -52.75 35.50 -11.30
N ILE A 395 -51.69 36.32 -11.25
CA ILE A 395 -51.79 37.76 -11.53
C ILE A 395 -52.16 38.03 -12.99
N VAL A 396 -51.57 37.32 -13.95
CA VAL A 396 -51.90 37.47 -15.38
C VAL A 396 -53.32 36.98 -15.67
N GLN A 397 -53.79 35.91 -15.02
CA GLN A 397 -55.19 35.47 -15.11
C GLN A 397 -56.15 36.54 -14.58
N MET A 398 -55.90 37.12 -13.39
CA MET A 398 -56.71 38.22 -12.87
C MET A 398 -56.70 39.45 -13.78
N HIS A 399 -55.51 39.84 -14.27
CA HIS A 399 -55.36 40.94 -15.23
C HIS A 399 -56.21 40.70 -16.49
N ASN A 400 -56.13 39.50 -17.07
CA ASN A 400 -56.91 39.13 -18.25
C ASN A 400 -58.42 39.16 -18.00
N ILE A 401 -58.90 38.69 -16.85
CA ILE A 401 -60.34 38.74 -16.51
C ILE A 401 -60.82 40.21 -16.43
N ILE A 402 -60.03 41.09 -15.82
CA ILE A 402 -60.36 42.51 -15.67
C ILE A 402 -60.27 43.26 -17.02
N TYR A 403 -59.21 43.04 -17.81
CA TYR A 403 -59.00 43.75 -19.08
C TYR A 403 -59.91 43.27 -20.22
N THR A 404 -60.28 41.99 -20.26
CA THR A 404 -61.24 41.49 -21.28
C THR A 404 -62.66 42.00 -21.04
N GLN A 405 -63.05 42.24 -19.78
CA GLN A 405 -64.30 42.95 -19.46
C GLN A 405 -64.27 44.43 -19.88
N SER A 406 -63.08 45.02 -20.01
CA SER A 406 -62.88 46.43 -20.40
C SER A 406 -62.50 46.63 -21.87
N GLY A 407 -62.62 45.59 -22.71
CA GLY A 407 -62.41 45.68 -24.16
C GLY A 407 -60.95 45.67 -24.65
N GLY A 408 -59.98 45.31 -23.79
CA GLY A 408 -58.57 45.21 -24.15
C GLY A 408 -58.14 43.83 -24.64
N ASN A 409 -57.05 43.78 -25.42
CA ASN A 409 -56.45 42.51 -25.86
C ASN A 409 -55.90 41.71 -24.67
N LYS A 410 -56.08 40.38 -24.74
CA LYS A 410 -55.60 39.40 -23.75
C LYS A 410 -54.07 39.36 -23.70
N LEU A 411 -53.50 39.34 -22.49
CA LEU A 411 -52.07 39.15 -22.26
C LEU A 411 -51.80 37.64 -22.12
N GLU A 412 -51.23 37.00 -23.14
CA GLU A 412 -50.88 35.58 -23.05
C GLU A 412 -49.47 35.40 -22.46
N ILE A 413 -49.36 34.54 -21.44
CA ILE A 413 -48.05 34.00 -21.04
C ILE A 413 -47.64 33.04 -22.16
N VAL A 414 -46.57 33.39 -22.86
CA VAL A 414 -45.96 32.47 -23.83
C VAL A 414 -45.29 31.34 -23.05
N GLU A 415 -45.94 30.18 -22.99
CA GLU A 415 -45.27 28.94 -22.57
C GLU A 415 -44.07 28.72 -23.50
N ALA A 416 -42.87 28.64 -22.91
CA ALA A 416 -41.62 28.41 -23.63
C ALA A 416 -41.46 26.92 -24.06
N THR A 417 -42.51 26.34 -24.65
CA THR A 417 -42.58 24.92 -25.05
C THR A 417 -43.11 24.77 -26.48
N LYS A 418 -42.57 25.57 -27.41
CA LYS A 418 -42.67 25.33 -28.87
C LYS A 418 -41.62 26.14 -29.65
N SER A 419 -40.39 25.66 -29.67
CA SER A 419 -39.41 26.04 -30.70
C SER A 419 -39.52 25.09 -31.90
N THR A 420 -39.83 25.66 -33.06
CA THR A 420 -39.97 24.96 -34.33
C THR A 420 -38.63 24.46 -34.89
N ALA A 421 -38.66 23.33 -35.61
CA ALA A 421 -37.51 22.82 -36.35
C ALA A 421 -36.97 23.84 -37.38
N GLY A 422 -35.66 24.15 -37.35
CA GLY A 422 -35.10 25.18 -38.24
C GLY A 422 -33.61 25.53 -38.11
N LYS A 423 -32.70 24.53 -38.21
CA LYS A 423 -31.26 24.63 -38.57
C LYS A 423 -30.38 25.80 -38.02
N LYS A 424 -29.31 25.38 -37.31
CA LYS A 424 -27.96 25.99 -37.18
C LYS A 424 -27.82 27.34 -36.44
N ALA A 425 -27.45 27.29 -35.16
CA ALA A 425 -26.11 27.69 -34.66
C ALA A 425 -26.02 27.56 -33.13
N ASN A 426 -24.81 27.31 -32.62
CA ASN A 426 -24.37 27.33 -31.21
C ASN A 426 -25.15 26.48 -30.19
N ALA A 427 -24.49 25.43 -29.70
CA ALA A 427 -24.97 24.59 -28.60
C ALA A 427 -24.83 25.30 -27.25
N SER A 428 -25.94 25.80 -26.70
CA SER A 428 -26.10 25.99 -25.26
C SER A 428 -26.55 24.66 -24.65
N HIS A 429 -25.75 24.07 -23.75
CA HIS A 429 -26.15 22.86 -23.03
C HIS A 429 -27.24 23.18 -22.01
N ASP A 430 -28.43 22.58 -22.18
CA ASP A 430 -29.39 22.45 -21.08
C ASP A 430 -28.81 21.51 -20.02
N LEU A 431 -28.56 22.03 -18.82
CA LEU A 431 -27.95 21.29 -17.72
C LEU A 431 -29.00 20.52 -16.93
N HIS A 432 -29.42 19.37 -17.46
CA HIS A 432 -30.06 18.33 -16.65
C HIS A 432 -28.97 17.38 -16.11
N PRO A 433 -28.84 17.17 -14.78
CA PRO A 433 -27.92 16.16 -14.27
C PRO A 433 -28.40 14.77 -14.68
N GLN A 434 -27.66 14.10 -15.55
CA GLN A 434 -27.74 12.65 -15.74
C GLN A 434 -26.48 12.01 -15.12
N PRO A 435 -26.61 10.82 -14.51
CA PRO A 435 -25.42 10.04 -14.14
C PRO A 435 -24.65 9.65 -15.42
N PRO A 436 -23.31 9.53 -15.38
CA PRO A 436 -22.50 9.23 -16.56
C PRO A 436 -22.99 7.98 -17.29
N GLY A 437 -23.08 8.06 -18.62
CA GLY A 437 -23.38 6.92 -19.46
C GLY A 437 -22.16 6.00 -19.57
N ALA A 438 -22.35 4.73 -19.96
CA ALA A 438 -21.24 3.84 -20.26
C ALA A 438 -20.36 4.34 -21.43
N GLU A 439 -20.90 5.25 -22.24
CA GLU A 439 -20.25 5.87 -23.40
C GLU A 439 -19.31 7.02 -23.00
N ASP A 440 -19.47 7.63 -21.81
CA ASP A 440 -18.55 8.67 -21.28
C ASP A 440 -17.18 8.09 -20.83
N PHE A 441 -17.00 6.77 -20.90
CA PHE A 441 -15.78 6.04 -20.53
C PHE A 441 -15.04 5.43 -21.73
N LEU A 442 -15.50 5.67 -22.95
CA LEU A 442 -14.79 5.29 -24.17
C LEU A 442 -13.85 6.44 -24.55
N ASP A 443 -12.59 6.35 -24.10
CA ASP A 443 -11.52 7.21 -24.60
C ASP A 443 -11.34 6.98 -26.11
N ASP A 444 -11.56 8.04 -26.90
CA ASP A 444 -11.24 8.13 -28.33
C ASP A 444 -9.72 8.32 -28.50
N ASP A 445 -8.96 7.29 -28.11
CA ASP A 445 -7.51 7.14 -28.32
C ASP A 445 -7.22 5.67 -28.74
N GLY A 446 -7.98 5.19 -29.73
CA GLY A 446 -7.68 3.94 -30.42
C GLY A 446 -6.58 4.15 -31.46
N GLU A 447 -5.32 3.93 -31.08
CA GLU A 447 -4.30 3.59 -32.08
C GLU A 447 -4.72 2.29 -32.78
N ASP A 448 -4.63 2.25 -34.11
CA ASP A 448 -5.10 1.15 -34.95
C ASP A 448 -4.52 -0.22 -34.51
N ILE A 449 -5.33 -1.01 -33.80
CA ILE A 449 -5.10 -2.43 -33.55
C ILE A 449 -6.22 -3.19 -34.24
N ASP A 450 -5.85 -4.01 -35.24
CA ASP A 450 -6.76 -4.72 -36.13
C ASP A 450 -7.94 -5.39 -35.40
N GLU A 451 -9.17 -4.93 -35.68
CA GLU A 451 -10.40 -5.25 -34.93
C GLU A 451 -10.90 -6.71 -35.08
N ASP A 452 -10.16 -7.55 -35.81
CA ASP A 452 -10.57 -8.92 -36.19
C ASP A 452 -10.21 -10.01 -35.16
N ASP A 453 -9.27 -9.80 -34.24
CA ASP A 453 -8.76 -10.88 -33.35
C ASP A 453 -9.46 -10.99 -31.98
N VAL A 454 -10.52 -10.22 -31.70
CA VAL A 454 -11.31 -10.29 -30.44
C VAL A 454 -12.75 -10.77 -30.67
N LYS A 455 -12.91 -11.83 -31.48
CA LYS A 455 -14.17 -12.59 -31.55
C LYS A 455 -14.03 -13.95 -30.85
N PRO A 456 -14.99 -14.38 -30.00
CA PRO A 456 -14.94 -15.70 -29.37
C PRO A 456 -15.01 -16.80 -30.44
N CYS A 457 -13.87 -17.43 -30.73
CA CYS A 457 -13.77 -18.53 -31.68
C CYS A 457 -14.07 -19.89 -31.02
N THR A 458 -14.61 -20.80 -31.81
CA THR A 458 -14.94 -22.16 -31.38
C THR A 458 -13.68 -23.03 -31.29
N ILE A 459 -13.73 -24.09 -30.47
CA ILE A 459 -12.59 -25.00 -30.24
C ILE A 459 -12.08 -25.62 -31.56
N SER A 460 -12.95 -25.81 -32.55
CA SER A 460 -12.57 -26.33 -33.87
C SER A 460 -11.67 -25.36 -34.64
N GLU A 461 -11.99 -24.07 -34.61
CA GLU A 461 -11.23 -23.02 -35.31
C GLU A 461 -9.84 -22.82 -34.66
N ILE A 462 -9.76 -22.95 -33.33
CA ILE A 462 -8.48 -22.91 -32.59
C ILE A 462 -7.58 -24.09 -33.00
N GLN A 463 -8.13 -25.29 -33.15
CA GLN A 463 -7.38 -26.47 -33.59
C GLN A 463 -6.88 -26.33 -35.04
N GLU A 464 -7.68 -25.75 -35.93
CA GLU A 464 -7.29 -25.48 -37.32
C GLU A 464 -6.18 -24.41 -37.42
N ARG A 465 -6.33 -23.28 -36.69
CA ARG A 465 -5.32 -22.21 -36.63
C ARG A 465 -3.98 -22.73 -36.05
N ALA A 466 -4.03 -23.63 -35.07
CA ALA A 466 -2.86 -24.31 -34.51
C ALA A 466 -2.18 -25.29 -35.49
N ALA A 467 -2.97 -26.08 -36.24
CA ALA A 467 -2.45 -26.98 -37.27
C ALA A 467 -1.74 -26.22 -38.40
N ALA A 468 -2.32 -25.10 -38.85
CA ALA A 468 -1.72 -24.22 -39.86
C ALA A 468 -0.40 -23.60 -39.39
N ALA A 469 -0.32 -23.17 -38.12
CA ALA A 469 0.92 -22.64 -37.53
C ALA A 469 2.04 -23.69 -37.44
N MET A 470 1.70 -24.95 -37.16
CA MET A 470 2.66 -26.07 -37.14
C MET A 470 3.16 -26.43 -38.55
N GLY A 471 2.32 -26.33 -39.59
CA GLY A 471 2.74 -26.49 -40.97
C GLY A 471 3.82 -25.48 -41.39
N ARG A 472 3.58 -24.18 -41.13
CA ARG A 472 4.50 -23.08 -41.48
C ARG A 472 5.89 -23.15 -40.81
N ARG A 473 6.07 -23.97 -39.77
CA ARG A 473 7.38 -24.17 -39.12
C ARG A 473 8.31 -25.14 -39.88
N LYS A 474 7.81 -25.96 -40.81
CA LYS A 474 8.65 -26.90 -41.59
C LYS A 474 9.38 -26.27 -42.78
N ASP A 475 8.86 -25.18 -43.35
CA ASP A 475 9.33 -24.64 -44.65
C ASP A 475 10.34 -23.48 -44.56
N LYS A 476 10.98 -23.24 -43.39
CA LYS A 476 12.08 -22.27 -43.30
C LYS A 476 13.45 -22.96 -43.48
N PRO A 477 14.14 -22.81 -44.62
CA PRO A 477 15.47 -23.37 -44.79
C PRO A 477 16.48 -22.66 -43.88
N LYS A 478 17.32 -23.43 -43.19
CA LYS A 478 18.49 -22.90 -42.47
C LYS A 478 19.44 -22.26 -43.46
N LYS A 479 19.62 -20.93 -43.38
CA LYS A 479 20.77 -20.27 -44.01
C LYS A 479 22.05 -20.70 -43.26
N ARG A 480 23.07 -21.06 -44.05
CA ARG A 480 24.47 -21.20 -43.59
C ARG A 480 25.16 -19.85 -43.67
#